data_AF-A0A8T5THA6-F1
#
_entry.id   AF-A0A8T5THA6-F1
#
_cell.length_a   1.000
_cell.length_b   1.000
_cell.length_c   1.000
_cell.angle_alpha   90.00
_cell.angle_beta   90.00
_cell.angle_gamma   90.00
#
_symmetry.space_group_name_H-M   'P 1'
#
loop_
_entity.id
_entity.type
_entity.pdbx_description
1 polymer ?
#
loop_
_entity_poly.entity_id
_entity_poly.type
_entity_poly.pdbx_seq_one_letter_code
_entity_poly.pdbx_strand_id
1 'polypeptide(L)'
;MDFLENFKENLENSVKWDLKWLEEEFKILFQEHDSENNSRENLLAKRILEVFVDNMCIKNDQRILDLLDETIRKIDTEFPGVFI
;
A
#
# COMPACT_ATOMS: atom_id res chain seq x y z
N MET A 1 4.29 -26.97 16.92
CA MET A 1 4.16 -25.80 16.02
C MET A 1 2.68 -25.56 15.87
N ASP A 2 2.17 -24.47 16.43
CA ASP A 2 0.73 -24.20 16.50
C ASP A 2 0.20 -23.80 15.13
N PHE A 3 -0.87 -24.47 14.68
CA PHE A 3 -1.54 -24.21 13.39
C PHE A 3 -1.91 -22.72 13.22
N LEU A 4 -2.32 -22.07 14.30
CA LEU A 4 -2.67 -20.65 14.32
C LEU A 4 -1.48 -19.72 14.10
N GLU A 5 -0.29 -20.13 14.53
CA GLU A 5 0.95 -19.34 14.39
C GLU A 5 1.44 -19.39 12.94
N ASN A 6 1.49 -20.59 12.34
CA ASN A 6 1.79 -20.76 10.92
C ASN A 6 0.76 -20.05 10.02
N PHE A 7 -0.52 -20.06 10.39
CA PHE A 7 -1.55 -19.34 9.63
C PHE A 7 -1.32 -17.83 9.65
N LYS A 8 -0.97 -17.26 10.81
CA LYS A 8 -0.66 -15.82 10.95
C LYS A 8 0.58 -15.42 10.15
N GLU A 9 1.66 -16.21 10.22
CA GLU A 9 2.86 -15.94 9.41
C GLU A 9 2.56 -15.97 7.91
N ASN A 10 1.78 -16.94 7.44
CA ASN A 10 1.40 -17.02 6.04
C ASN A 10 0.54 -15.82 5.60
N LEU A 11 -0.37 -15.36 6.46
CA LEU A 11 -1.17 -14.16 6.21
C LEU A 11 -0.29 -12.91 6.11
N GLU A 12 0.62 -12.70 7.07
CA GLU A 12 1.56 -11.57 7.05
C GLU A 12 2.45 -11.59 5.80
N ASN A 13 2.93 -12.77 5.40
CA ASN A 13 3.72 -12.92 4.19
C ASN A 13 2.92 -12.58 2.94
N SER A 14 1.65 -13.01 2.85
CA SER A 14 0.76 -12.63 1.75
C SER A 14 0.59 -11.11 1.67
N VAL A 15 0.30 -10.47 2.80
CA VAL A 15 0.15 -9.01 2.89
C VAL A 15 1.42 -8.29 2.44
N LYS A 16 2.61 -8.78 2.83
CA LYS A 16 3.89 -8.21 2.37
C LYS A 16 4.05 -8.27 0.86
N TRP A 17 3.59 -9.34 0.21
CA TRP A 17 3.60 -9.45 -1.24
C TRP A 17 2.64 -8.45 -1.89
N ASP A 18 1.44 -8.31 -1.34
CA ASP A 18 0.45 -7.36 -1.84
C ASP A 18 0.92 -5.91 -1.69
N LEU A 19 1.53 -5.57 -0.55
CA LEU A 19 2.11 -4.24 -0.32
C LEU A 19 3.30 -3.96 -1.23
N LYS A 20 4.15 -4.95 -1.48
CA LYS A 20 5.25 -4.80 -2.43
C LYS A 20 4.74 -4.61 -3.86
N TRP A 21 3.68 -5.33 -4.24
CA TRP A 21 3.03 -5.12 -5.53
C TRP A 21 2.49 -3.70 -5.64
N LEU A 22 1.83 -3.18 -4.59
CA LEU A 22 1.34 -1.80 -4.55
C LEU A 22 2.47 -0.77 -4.78
N GLU A 23 3.62 -0.93 -4.11
CA GLU A 23 4.78 -0.05 -4.30
C GLU A 23 5.25 -0.01 -5.76
N GLU A 24 5.33 -1.18 -6.41
CA GLU A 24 5.78 -1.29 -7.80
C GLU A 24 4.74 -0.71 -8.79
N GLU A 25 3.44 -0.91 -8.54
CA GLU A 25 2.39 -0.29 -9.36
C GLU A 25 2.43 1.24 -9.26
N PHE A 26 2.66 1.80 -8.07
CA PHE A 26 2.85 3.24 -7.91
C PHE A 26 4.06 3.74 -8.68
N LYS A 27 5.18 3.01 -8.68
CA LYS A 27 6.33 3.36 -9.54
C LYS A 27 5.96 3.36 -11.02
N ILE A 28 5.26 2.35 -11.50
CA ILE A 28 4.87 2.28 -12.91
C ILE A 28 3.93 3.43 -13.29
N LEU A 29 2.97 3.75 -12.42
CA LEU A 29 1.93 4.75 -12.70
C LEU A 29 2.41 6.19 -12.52
N PHE A 30 3.36 6.43 -11.61
CA PHE A 30 3.78 7.77 -11.19
C PHE A 30 5.29 8.03 -11.38
N GLN A 31 6.05 7.16 -12.08
CA GLN A 31 7.48 7.38 -12.36
C GLN A 31 7.79 8.71 -13.09
N GLU A 32 6.85 9.21 -13.90
CA GLU A 32 7.00 10.48 -14.64
C GLU A 32 6.22 11.62 -13.95
N HIS A 33 5.80 11.43 -12.70
CA HIS A 33 5.05 12.43 -11.95
C HIS A 33 5.90 13.67 -11.73
N ASP A 34 5.55 14.75 -12.42
CA ASP A 34 6.02 16.08 -12.08
C ASP A 34 5.14 16.60 -10.94
N SER A 35 5.77 16.89 -9.80
CA SER A 35 5.12 17.29 -8.53
C SER A 35 4.20 18.52 -8.59
N GLU A 36 4.05 19.15 -9.76
CA GLU A 36 3.14 20.26 -10.01
C GLU A 36 1.69 19.77 -10.20
N ASN A 37 1.05 19.48 -9.06
CA ASN A 37 -0.40 19.62 -8.87
C ASN A 37 -1.27 18.89 -9.90
N ASN A 38 -0.91 17.65 -10.23
CA ASN A 38 -1.70 16.80 -11.12
C ASN A 38 -2.88 16.18 -10.35
N SER A 39 -3.90 17.00 -10.09
CA SER A 39 -5.13 16.61 -9.36
C SER A 39 -5.77 15.30 -9.84
N ARG A 40 -5.58 14.93 -11.10
CA ARG A 40 -6.05 13.66 -11.66
C ARG A 40 -5.24 12.46 -11.14
N GLU A 41 -3.93 12.59 -11.06
CA GLU A 41 -3.03 11.58 -10.51
C GLU A 41 -3.25 11.41 -9.01
N ASN A 42 -3.46 12.50 -8.28
CA ASN A 42 -3.79 12.43 -6.85
C ASN A 42 -5.12 11.68 -6.61
N LEU A 43 -6.14 11.96 -7.43
CA LEU A 43 -7.41 11.24 -7.35
C LEU A 43 -7.25 9.75 -7.70
N LEU A 44 -6.40 9.44 -8.69
CA LEU A 44 -6.12 8.06 -9.07
C LEU A 44 -5.41 7.31 -7.94
N ALA A 45 -4.37 7.90 -7.35
CA ALA A 45 -3.64 7.34 -6.22
C ALA A 45 -4.54 7.08 -5.01
N LYS A 46 -5.40 8.04 -4.66
CA LYS A 46 -6.40 7.89 -3.59
C LYS A 46 -7.34 6.71 -3.86
N ARG A 47 -7.85 6.58 -5.10
CA ARG A 47 -8.73 5.46 -5.49
C ARG A 47 -8.01 4.11 -5.47
N ILE A 48 -6.75 4.05 -5.91
CA ILE A 48 -5.96 2.82 -5.86
C ILE A 48 -5.81 2.36 -4.41
N LEU A 49 -5.46 3.28 -3.50
CA LEU A 49 -5.36 2.96 -2.07
C LEU A 49 -6.70 2.52 -1.47
N GLU A 50 -7.80 3.23 -1.75
CA GLU A 50 -9.14 2.85 -1.27
C GLU A 50 -9.49 1.42 -1.71
N VAL A 51 -9.34 1.12 -3.01
CA VAL A 51 -9.62 -0.21 -3.55
C VAL A 51 -8.67 -1.25 -2.96
N PHE A 52 -7.38 -0.92 -2.79
CA PHE A 52 -6.41 -1.84 -2.22
C PHE A 52 -6.76 -2.18 -0.77
N VAL A 53 -7.07 -1.17 0.06
CA VAL A 53 -7.48 -1.33 1.45
C VAL A 53 -8.80 -2.11 1.57
N ASP A 54 -9.78 -1.83 0.72
CA ASP A 54 -11.08 -2.54 0.72
C ASP A 54 -10.93 -4.02 0.35
N ASN A 55 -10.01 -4.35 -0.55
CA ASN A 55 -9.72 -5.74 -0.94
C ASN A 55 -8.82 -6.46 0.05
N MET A 56 -8.01 -5.71 0.80
CA MET A 56 -7.20 -6.27 1.86
C MET A 56 -8.13 -6.68 2.99
N CYS A 57 -8.20 -7.98 3.27
CA CYS A 57 -9.02 -8.53 4.35
C CYS A 57 -8.37 -8.25 5.73
N ILE A 58 -8.02 -6.99 5.99
CA ILE A 58 -7.43 -6.51 7.23
C ILE A 58 -8.51 -6.58 8.30
N LYS A 59 -8.61 -7.73 8.95
CA LYS A 59 -9.08 -7.77 10.33
C LYS A 59 -8.12 -6.90 11.14
N ASN A 60 -8.61 -6.18 12.16
CA ASN A 60 -7.87 -5.30 13.10
C ASN A 60 -6.57 -5.92 13.68
N ASP A 61 -5.60 -6.23 12.83
CA ASP A 61 -4.31 -6.78 13.14
C ASP A 61 -3.35 -5.61 13.03
N GLN A 62 -2.91 -5.14 14.19
CA GLN A 62 -2.06 -3.97 14.31
C GLN A 62 -0.81 -4.09 13.44
N ARG A 63 -0.25 -5.30 13.31
CA ARG A 63 0.99 -5.51 12.57
C ARG A 63 0.78 -5.35 11.06
N ILE A 64 -0.38 -5.74 10.55
CA ILE A 64 -0.73 -5.50 9.15
C ILE A 64 -0.99 -4.00 8.91
N LEU A 65 -1.66 -3.32 9.84
CA LEU A 65 -1.86 -1.88 9.77
C LEU A 65 -0.52 -1.11 9.79
N ASP A 66 0.42 -1.54 10.62
CA ASP A 66 1.76 -0.95 10.69
C ASP A 66 2.53 -1.15 9.37
N LEU A 67 2.42 -2.33 8.73
CA LEU A 67 3.04 -2.59 7.43
C LEU A 67 2.42 -1.72 6.33
N LEU A 68 1.09 -1.53 6.34
CA LEU A 68 0.40 -0.65 5.41
C LEU A 68 0.83 0.81 5.58
N ASP A 69 0.89 1.31 6.82
CA ASP A 69 1.35 2.67 7.11
C ASP A 69 2.81 2.88 6.66
N GLU A 70 3.69 1.89 6.87
CA GLU A 70 5.07 1.95 6.38
C GLU A 70 5.13 2.07 4.84
N THR A 71 4.35 1.25 4.12
CA THR A 71 4.29 1.29 2.66
C THR A 71 3.71 2.60 2.14
N ILE A 72 2.65 3.13 2.73
CA ILE A 72 2.08 4.43 2.34
C ILE A 72 3.11 5.54 2.52
N ARG A 73 3.86 5.56 3.63
CA ARG A 73 4.92 6.56 3.86
C ARG A 73 6.06 6.45 2.85
N LYS A 74 6.44 5.23 2.44
CA LYS A 74 7.44 5.01 1.38
C LYS A 74 6.96 5.60 0.06
N ILE A 75 5.72 5.30 -0.33
CA ILE A 75 5.13 5.85 -1.55
C ILE A 75 5.06 7.38 -1.48
N ASP A 76 4.65 7.96 -0.37
CA ASP A 76 4.60 9.43 -0.20
C ASP A 76 5.99 10.08 -0.26
N THR A 77 7.02 9.38 0.23
CA THR A 77 8.41 9.84 0.16
C THR A 77 8.96 9.76 -1.27
N GLU A 78 8.62 8.71 -2.02
CA GLU A 78 9.09 8.50 -3.39
C GLU A 78 8.34 9.36 -4.41
N PHE A 79 7.04 9.62 -4.15
CA PHE A 79 6.15 10.41 -5.00
C PHE A 79 5.52 11.56 -4.21
N PRO A 80 6.32 12.57 -3.82
CA PRO A 80 5.84 13.66 -3.00
C PRO A 80 4.73 14.43 -3.70
N GLY A 81 3.60 14.62 -3.01
CA GLY A 81 2.46 15.37 -3.54
C GLY A 81 1.33 14.53 -4.10
N VAL A 82 1.54 13.22 -4.31
CA VAL A 82 0.53 12.30 -4.84
C VAL A 82 -0.66 12.11 -3.89
N PHE A 83 -0.42 12.20 -2.57
CA PHE A 83 -1.49 12.07 -1.57
C PHE A 83 -2.07 13.40 -1.06
N ILE A 84 -1.52 14.54 -1.49
CA ILE A 84 -1.97 15.88 -1.10
C ILE A 84 -3.35 16.20 -1.72
#